data_AF-A0A8H5JQ34-F1
#
_entry.id   AF-A0A8H5JQ34-F1
#
_cell.length_a   1.000
_cell.length_b   1.000
_cell.length_c   1.000
_cell.angle_alpha   90.00
_cell.angle_beta   90.00
_cell.angle_gamma   90.00
#
_symmetry.space_group_name_H-M   'P 1'
#
loop_
_entity.id
_entity.type
_entity.pdbx_description
1 polymer ?
#
loop_
_entity_poly.entity_id
_entity_poly.type
_entity_poly.pdbx_seq_one_letter_code
_entity_poly.pdbx_strand_id
1 'polypeptide(L)'
;MKATILNLLMSFAGLSMAVDLRSDTPESYTIVPMTWVGPIEEGGKNYTFKGTAEEVLAQIEKLNPNFAEFADSKMKDDSTKTRVACDGGGPNGGQSMRTKVSDARQGIDHLKRLGDFGCGAPARSCARMTCNWQSAIWFCNDNDYEVSDRCDWQGYLAELVIEKCQRHVKADCWVPNPICTDCCQAIDTWLVMGAQYDVRNWNVMINGGC
;
A
#
# COMPACT_ATOMS: atom_id res chain seq x y z
N MET A 1 -54.64 41.04 -48.04
CA MET A 1 -53.67 41.23 -46.95
C MET A 1 -53.35 39.87 -46.34
N LYS A 2 -52.21 39.27 -46.70
CA LYS A 2 -51.70 38.05 -46.07
C LYS A 2 -50.36 38.42 -45.44
N ALA A 3 -50.30 38.43 -44.11
CA ALA A 3 -49.10 38.77 -43.36
C ALA A 3 -48.18 37.55 -43.29
N THR A 4 -46.99 37.69 -43.85
CA THR A 4 -45.91 36.69 -43.80
C THR A 4 -45.27 36.77 -42.41
N ILE A 5 -45.36 35.69 -41.62
CA ILE A 5 -44.64 35.59 -40.34
C ILE A 5 -43.27 34.96 -40.62
N LEU A 6 -42.23 35.75 -40.35
CA LEU A 6 -40.82 35.39 -40.47
C LEU A 6 -40.41 34.60 -39.21
N ASN A 7 -40.03 33.33 -39.35
CA ASN A 7 -39.49 32.53 -38.24
C ASN A 7 -38.02 32.90 -37.98
N LEU A 8 -37.76 33.54 -36.85
CA LEU A 8 -36.42 33.79 -36.32
C LEU A 8 -35.98 32.59 -35.46
N LEU A 9 -35.07 31.76 -35.96
CA LEU A 9 -34.43 30.70 -35.16
C LEU A 9 -33.31 31.33 -34.31
N MET A 10 -33.53 31.43 -32.99
CA MET A 10 -32.46 31.75 -32.04
C MET A 10 -31.59 30.52 -31.80
N SER A 11 -30.28 30.67 -32.03
CA SER A 11 -29.24 29.71 -31.69
C SER A 11 -29.02 29.64 -30.18
N PHE A 12 -28.92 28.42 -29.65
CA PHE A 12 -28.13 28.13 -28.45
C PHE A 12 -27.12 27.04 -28.82
N ALA A 13 -25.93 27.45 -29.25
CA ALA A 13 -24.77 26.57 -29.26
C ALA A 13 -24.34 26.40 -27.79
N GLY A 14 -24.78 25.31 -27.16
CA GLY A 14 -24.30 24.95 -25.83
C GLY A 14 -22.81 24.63 -25.91
N LEU A 15 -21.97 25.46 -25.28
CA LEU A 15 -20.61 25.05 -24.93
C LEU A 15 -20.75 23.91 -23.91
N SER A 16 -20.61 22.67 -24.38
CA SER A 16 -20.32 21.55 -23.49
C SER A 16 -18.89 21.73 -23.00
N MET A 17 -18.72 22.24 -21.79
CA MET A 17 -17.48 22.05 -21.06
C MET A 17 -17.45 20.59 -20.67
N ALA A 18 -16.77 19.77 -21.48
CA ALA A 18 -16.35 18.46 -21.04
C ALA A 18 -15.42 18.70 -19.84
N VAL A 19 -15.93 18.41 -18.64
CA VAL A 19 -15.10 18.27 -17.46
C VAL A 19 -14.23 17.06 -17.76
N ASP A 20 -12.97 17.31 -18.11
CA ASP A 20 -11.96 16.27 -18.20
C ASP A 20 -11.68 15.79 -16.77
N LEU A 21 -12.57 14.92 -16.27
CA LEU A 21 -12.24 14.02 -15.17
C LEU A 21 -11.12 13.15 -15.73
N ARG A 22 -9.90 13.62 -15.51
CA ARG A 22 -8.68 12.85 -15.76
C ARG A 22 -8.83 11.54 -15.00
N SER A 23 -9.36 10.53 -15.67
CA SER A 23 -9.34 9.13 -15.25
C SER A 23 -7.90 8.66 -15.43
N ASP A 24 -7.00 9.26 -14.65
CA ASP A 24 -5.57 8.94 -14.60
C ASP A 24 -5.32 7.68 -13.76
N THR A 25 -6.37 6.93 -13.41
CA THR A 25 -6.24 5.60 -12.81
C THR A 25 -5.66 4.65 -13.85
N PRO A 26 -4.42 4.15 -13.68
CA PRO A 26 -3.89 3.11 -14.54
C PRO A 26 -4.84 1.91 -14.53
N GLU A 27 -5.05 1.27 -15.68
CA GLU A 27 -5.46 -0.14 -15.73
C GLU A 27 -4.48 -0.93 -14.86
N SER A 28 -4.89 -1.29 -13.65
CA SER A 28 -4.20 -2.17 -12.69
C SER A 28 -2.65 -2.08 -12.65
N TYR A 29 -2.09 -1.55 -11.57
CA TYR A 29 -0.67 -1.71 -11.21
C TYR A 29 -0.17 -3.13 -11.47
N THR A 30 1.05 -3.20 -12.01
CA THR A 30 1.80 -4.46 -12.00
C THR A 30 2.19 -4.76 -10.55
N ILE A 31 1.82 -5.93 -10.05
CA ILE A 31 2.27 -6.42 -8.76
C ILE A 31 3.65 -7.06 -8.93
N VAL A 32 4.61 -6.61 -8.13
CA VAL A 32 6.01 -7.04 -8.20
C VAL A 32 6.55 -7.41 -6.81
N PRO A 33 7.63 -8.19 -6.71
CA PRO A 33 8.36 -8.30 -5.45
C PRO A 33 8.99 -6.94 -5.08
N MET A 34 9.03 -6.62 -3.79
CA MET A 34 9.80 -5.49 -3.29
C MET A 34 11.28 -5.69 -3.61
N THR A 35 11.95 -4.59 -3.97
CA THR A 35 13.41 -4.56 -4.09
C THR A 35 13.99 -3.95 -2.83
N TRP A 36 14.93 -4.65 -2.20
CA TRP A 36 15.72 -4.17 -1.07
C TRP A 36 17.16 -3.91 -1.52
N VAL A 37 17.71 -2.75 -1.15
CA VAL A 37 19.10 -2.37 -1.44
C VAL A 37 19.78 -1.81 -0.20
N GLY A 38 20.85 -2.47 0.23
CA GLY A 38 21.65 -2.02 1.37
C GLY A 38 22.86 -2.92 1.63
N PRO A 39 23.81 -2.46 2.47
CA PRO A 39 24.83 -3.31 3.03
C PRO A 39 24.20 -4.30 4.02
N ILE A 40 24.83 -5.47 4.19
CA ILE A 40 24.41 -6.45 5.21
C ILE A 40 25.36 -6.48 6.41
N GLU A 41 26.40 -5.65 6.42
CA GLU A 41 27.41 -5.52 7.47
C GLU A 41 28.04 -4.12 7.42
N GLU A 42 28.66 -3.69 8.53
CA GLU A 42 29.24 -2.35 8.63
C GLU A 42 30.38 -2.14 7.61
N GLY A 43 30.29 -1.06 6.82
CA GLY A 43 31.26 -0.74 5.77
C GLY A 43 31.26 -1.70 4.56
N GLY A 44 30.33 -2.67 4.54
CA GLY A 44 30.20 -3.64 3.46
C GLY A 44 29.67 -3.03 2.16
N LYS A 45 29.75 -3.82 1.08
CA LYS A 45 29.12 -3.47 -0.20
C LYS A 45 27.60 -3.60 -0.12
N ASN A 46 26.90 -2.89 -0.99
CA ASN A 46 25.46 -3.07 -1.16
C ASN A 46 25.12 -4.39 -1.85
N TYR A 47 24.05 -5.02 -1.38
CA TYR A 47 23.38 -6.14 -2.00
C TYR A 47 22.02 -5.67 -2.52
N THR A 48 21.50 -6.39 -3.52
CA THR A 48 20.14 -6.21 -4.01
C THR A 48 19.40 -7.53 -3.84
N PHE A 49 18.34 -7.52 -3.04
CA PHE A 49 17.45 -8.67 -2.86
C PHE A 49 16.05 -8.34 -3.37
N LYS A 50 15.33 -9.37 -3.81
CA LYS A 50 13.93 -9.27 -4.22
C LYS A 50 13.10 -10.28 -3.44
N GLY A 51 11.91 -9.86 -3.06
CA GLY A 51 10.96 -10.69 -2.32
C GLY A 51 10.15 -9.85 -1.34
N THR A 52 9.37 -10.50 -0.48
CA THR A 52 8.81 -9.87 0.71
C THR A 52 9.90 -9.65 1.77
N ALA A 53 9.60 -8.88 2.82
CA ALA A 53 10.53 -8.62 3.90
C ALA A 53 10.97 -9.92 4.61
N GLU A 54 10.05 -10.89 4.74
CA GLU A 54 10.35 -12.23 5.23
C GLU A 54 11.39 -12.94 4.35
N GLU A 55 11.18 -12.92 3.04
CA GLU A 55 12.07 -13.57 2.06
C GLU A 55 13.42 -12.87 1.97
N VAL A 56 13.46 -11.54 2.07
CA VAL A 56 14.68 -10.74 2.05
C VAL A 56 15.49 -10.99 3.34
N LEU A 57 14.86 -10.96 4.51
CA LEU A 57 15.52 -11.30 5.78
C LEU A 57 16.12 -12.71 5.72
N ALA A 58 15.37 -13.69 5.21
CA ALA A 58 15.87 -15.05 5.05
C ALA A 58 17.04 -15.17 4.06
N GLN A 59 17.12 -14.31 3.05
CA GLN A 59 18.26 -14.22 2.14
C GLN A 59 19.48 -13.59 2.83
N ILE A 60 19.27 -12.52 3.59
CA ILE A 60 20.33 -11.82 4.33
C ILE A 60 20.90 -12.71 5.43
N GLU A 61 20.07 -13.35 6.24
CA GLU A 61 20.48 -14.19 7.37
C GLU A 61 21.34 -15.40 6.94
N LYS A 62 21.18 -15.88 5.70
CA LYS A 62 22.06 -16.91 5.12
C LYS A 62 23.48 -16.42 4.90
N LEU A 63 23.67 -15.11 4.71
CA LEU A 63 24.96 -14.49 4.44
C LEU A 63 25.55 -13.84 5.71
N ASN A 64 24.69 -13.22 6.53
CA ASN A 64 25.05 -12.65 7.81
C ASN A 64 23.96 -12.95 8.86
N PRO A 65 24.14 -14.00 9.69
CA PRO A 65 23.24 -14.33 10.80
C PRO A 65 23.11 -13.21 11.85
N ASN A 66 24.08 -12.30 11.95
CA ASN A 66 24.09 -11.19 12.92
C ASN A 66 23.52 -9.89 12.34
N PHE A 67 22.85 -9.93 11.18
CA PHE A 67 22.31 -8.73 10.53
C PHE A 67 21.39 -7.89 11.43
N ALA A 68 20.64 -8.54 12.34
CA ALA A 68 19.76 -7.83 13.26
C ALA A 68 20.50 -6.88 14.22
N GLU A 69 21.76 -7.17 14.58
CA GLU A 69 22.59 -6.28 15.41
C GLU A 69 23.06 -5.06 14.61
N PHE A 70 23.17 -5.20 13.30
CA PHE A 70 23.62 -4.16 12.38
C PHE A 70 22.49 -3.23 11.94
N ALA A 71 21.32 -3.79 11.60
CA ALA A 71 20.21 -3.06 10.99
C ALA A 71 19.34 -2.26 11.99
N ASP A 72 19.85 -1.97 13.18
CA ASP A 72 19.09 -1.31 14.26
C ASP A 72 18.43 -0.02 13.76
N SER A 73 17.10 0.02 13.81
CA SER A 73 16.31 1.11 13.26
C SER A 73 16.47 2.37 14.11
N LYS A 74 17.16 3.37 13.55
CA LYS A 74 17.29 4.71 14.14
C LYS A 74 16.19 5.66 13.65
N MET A 75 15.00 5.13 13.40
CA MET A 75 13.91 5.91 12.85
C MET A 75 13.56 7.07 13.77
N LYS A 76 13.60 8.28 13.21
CA LYS A 76 13.08 9.50 13.82
C LYS A 76 11.78 9.84 13.10
N ASP A 77 10.77 10.26 13.85
CA ASP A 77 9.50 10.72 13.29
C ASP A 77 9.77 11.89 12.34
N ASP A 78 9.59 11.68 11.04
CA ASP A 78 9.58 12.76 10.07
C ASP A 78 8.17 13.37 10.03
N SER A 79 8.08 14.63 10.45
CA SER A 79 6.84 15.37 10.62
C SER A 79 6.08 15.64 9.30
N THR A 80 6.65 15.35 8.13
CA THR A 80 5.93 15.39 6.84
C THR A 80 5.00 14.18 6.69
N LYS A 81 3.96 14.15 7.53
CA LYS A 81 2.89 13.15 7.49
C LYS A 81 1.82 13.61 6.53
N THR A 82 1.51 12.78 5.56
CA THR A 82 0.42 13.06 4.62
C THR A 82 -0.84 12.26 4.99
N ARG A 83 -1.82 12.27 4.10
CA ARG A 83 -3.19 11.79 4.30
C ARG A 83 -3.22 10.27 4.54
N VAL A 84 -3.84 9.88 5.65
CA VAL A 84 -4.31 8.50 5.85
C VAL A 84 -5.74 8.39 5.31
N ALA A 85 -6.02 7.31 4.58
CA ALA A 85 -7.38 6.92 4.19
C ALA A 85 -7.68 5.52 4.74
N CYS A 86 -8.80 5.40 5.46
CA CYS A 86 -9.26 4.11 6.00
C CYS A 86 -10.13 3.31 5.02
N ASP A 87 -10.58 3.99 3.97
CA ASP A 87 -11.27 3.41 2.83
C ASP A 87 -10.28 3.46 1.66
N GLY A 88 -9.65 2.32 1.41
CA GLY A 88 -8.58 2.17 0.42
C GLY A 88 -8.47 0.71 0.07
N GLY A 89 -9.01 0.36 -1.10
CA GLY A 89 -8.87 -0.94 -1.74
C GLY A 89 -7.41 -1.22 -2.06
N GLY A 90 -7.08 -2.49 -2.25
CA GLY A 90 -5.73 -2.97 -2.48
C GLY A 90 -5.13 -2.43 -3.77
N PRO A 91 -3.93 -2.91 -4.17
CA PRO A 91 -3.41 -2.55 -5.48
C PRO A 91 -4.52 -2.81 -6.52
N ASN A 92 -4.90 -1.76 -7.26
CA ASN A 92 -5.93 -1.75 -8.32
C ASN A 92 -7.37 -1.37 -7.90
N GLY A 93 -7.58 -0.77 -6.72
CA GLY A 93 -8.89 -0.22 -6.35
C GLY A 93 -9.97 -1.29 -6.13
N GLY A 94 -9.60 -2.57 -6.07
CA GLY A 94 -10.49 -3.67 -5.74
C GLY A 94 -10.93 -3.61 -4.28
N GLN A 95 -12.12 -4.14 -3.97
CA GLN A 95 -12.54 -4.34 -2.59
C GLN A 95 -11.47 -5.16 -1.88
N SER A 96 -10.75 -4.52 -0.98
CA SER A 96 -9.80 -5.22 -0.13
C SER A 96 -10.48 -5.68 1.13
N MET A 97 -10.11 -6.89 1.55
CA MET A 97 -10.57 -7.44 2.80
C MET A 97 -9.82 -6.72 3.93
N ARG A 98 -10.46 -6.56 5.08
CA ARG A 98 -9.72 -6.14 6.27
C ARG A 98 -8.89 -7.31 6.77
N THR A 99 -7.70 -7.01 7.27
CA THR A 99 -6.81 -7.99 7.89
C THR A 99 -6.74 -7.78 9.40
N LYS A 100 -6.25 -8.77 10.14
CA LYS A 100 -6.04 -8.64 11.58
C LYS A 100 -4.90 -7.65 11.85
N VAL A 101 -5.09 -6.78 12.84
CA VAL A 101 -4.05 -5.84 13.30
C VAL A 101 -2.79 -6.59 13.75
N SER A 102 -2.93 -7.74 14.40
CA SER A 102 -1.80 -8.60 14.81
C SER A 102 -0.94 -9.05 13.64
N ASP A 103 -1.56 -9.34 12.50
CA ASP A 103 -0.88 -9.92 11.35
C ASP A 103 -0.18 -8.82 10.54
N ALA A 104 -0.81 -7.64 10.46
CA ALA A 104 -0.17 -6.44 9.92
C ALA A 104 1.04 -5.99 10.76
N ARG A 105 0.94 -6.00 12.11
CA ARG A 105 2.07 -5.64 12.99
C ARG A 105 3.28 -6.55 12.81
N GLN A 106 3.08 -7.86 12.65
CA GLN A 106 4.17 -8.78 12.33
C GLN A 106 4.87 -8.43 11.01
N GLY A 107 4.10 -8.03 9.97
CA GLY A 107 4.70 -7.51 8.74
C GLY A 107 5.51 -6.24 8.96
N ILE A 108 4.99 -5.30 9.76
CA ILE A 108 5.71 -4.08 10.16
C ILE A 108 7.02 -4.42 10.87
N ASP A 109 7.03 -5.43 11.74
CA ASP A 109 8.23 -5.86 12.45
C ASP A 109 9.30 -6.40 11.48
N HIS A 110 8.91 -7.15 10.44
CA HIS A 110 9.84 -7.56 9.38
C HIS A 110 10.43 -6.35 8.62
N LEU A 111 9.62 -5.33 8.31
CA LEU A 111 10.11 -4.12 7.67
C LEU A 111 11.08 -3.33 8.54
N LYS A 112 10.81 -3.23 9.84
CA LYS A 112 11.71 -2.58 10.79
C LYS A 112 13.03 -3.33 10.94
N ARG A 113 13.01 -4.66 10.89
CA ARG A 113 14.22 -5.51 10.93
C ARG A 113 15.10 -5.35 9.68
N LEU A 114 14.55 -4.84 8.57
CA LEU A 114 15.33 -4.47 7.38
C LEU A 114 16.01 -3.10 7.50
N GLY A 115 15.82 -2.38 8.62
CA GLY A 115 16.52 -1.15 8.94
C GLY A 115 16.15 0.05 8.07
N ASP A 116 17.06 1.03 8.03
CA ASP A 116 16.92 2.28 7.26
C ASP A 116 17.40 2.15 5.80
N PHE A 117 17.47 0.93 5.29
CA PHE A 117 17.89 0.64 3.91
C PHE A 117 16.73 0.75 2.93
N GLY A 118 17.06 0.85 1.64
CA GLY A 118 16.07 1.13 0.59
C GLY A 118 15.16 -0.06 0.31
N CYS A 119 13.86 0.12 0.53
CA CYS A 119 12.78 -0.72 0.04
C CYS A 119 11.96 0.06 -1.00
N GLY A 120 11.62 -0.57 -2.13
CA GLY A 120 10.95 0.17 -3.18
C GLY A 120 10.22 -0.67 -4.23
N ALA A 121 9.63 0.05 -5.19
CA ALA A 121 8.96 -0.49 -6.35
C ALA A 121 9.36 0.29 -7.62
N PRO A 122 9.51 -0.41 -8.77
CA PRO A 122 9.61 0.21 -10.08
C PRO A 122 8.47 1.19 -10.39
N ALA A 123 8.65 1.97 -11.46
CA ALA A 123 7.61 2.84 -12.00
C ALA A 123 6.26 2.12 -12.17
N ARG A 124 5.17 2.80 -11.83
CA ARG A 124 3.78 2.34 -12.06
C ARG A 124 3.51 0.92 -11.55
N SER A 125 4.07 0.56 -10.40
CA SER A 125 3.95 -0.79 -9.84
C SER A 125 3.70 -0.78 -8.34
N CYS A 126 3.13 -1.87 -7.83
CA CYS A 126 2.97 -2.10 -6.41
C CYS A 126 3.83 -3.28 -5.97
N ALA A 127 4.78 -3.00 -5.08
CA ALA A 127 5.56 -4.03 -4.42
C ALA A 127 4.78 -4.64 -3.26
N ARG A 128 4.65 -5.98 -3.24
CA ARG A 128 4.23 -6.70 -2.04
C ARG A 128 5.38 -6.71 -1.06
N MET A 129 5.33 -5.83 -0.07
CA MET A 129 6.41 -5.68 0.91
C MET A 129 6.41 -6.81 1.93
N THR A 130 5.24 -7.22 2.41
CA THR A 130 5.10 -8.30 3.37
C THR A 130 3.94 -9.18 2.99
N CYS A 131 4.02 -10.44 3.38
CA CYS A 131 2.87 -11.32 3.37
C CYS A 131 2.90 -12.20 4.62
N ASN A 132 2.02 -11.88 5.57
CA ASN A 132 1.90 -12.66 6.79
C ASN A 132 0.46 -13.18 6.92
N TRP A 133 0.30 -14.50 6.80
CA TRP A 133 -1.00 -15.18 6.71
C TRP A 133 -1.84 -14.65 5.54
N GLN A 134 -2.79 -13.77 5.83
CA GLN A 134 -3.64 -13.11 4.86
C GLN A 134 -3.47 -11.59 4.92
N SER A 135 -2.45 -11.08 5.61
CA SER A 135 -2.15 -9.67 5.76
C SER A 135 -1.02 -9.28 4.81
N ALA A 136 -1.27 -8.27 3.99
CA ALA A 136 -0.25 -7.73 3.12
C ALA A 136 -0.03 -6.24 3.40
N ILE A 137 1.25 -5.87 3.41
CA ILE A 137 1.69 -4.48 3.33
C ILE A 137 2.21 -4.26 1.91
N TRP A 138 1.75 -3.19 1.29
CA TRP A 138 2.11 -2.84 -0.08
C TRP A 138 2.80 -1.49 -0.11
N PHE A 139 3.78 -1.34 -1.01
CA PHE A 139 4.31 -0.07 -1.44
C PHE A 139 3.92 0.15 -2.90
N CYS A 140 3.05 1.12 -3.15
CA CYS A 140 2.58 1.45 -4.50
C CYS A 140 3.23 2.73 -4.98
N ASN A 141 3.87 2.64 -6.14
CA ASN A 141 4.58 3.74 -6.76
C ASN A 141 3.80 4.23 -8.00
N ASP A 142 3.22 5.42 -7.87
CA ASP A 142 2.42 6.05 -8.94
C ASP A 142 3.29 6.84 -9.91
N ASN A 143 4.58 6.97 -9.65
CA ASN A 143 5.53 7.67 -10.51
C ASN A 143 5.87 6.86 -11.77
N ASP A 144 6.42 7.55 -12.75
CA ASP A 144 7.00 6.97 -13.97
C ASP A 144 8.49 6.58 -13.82
N TYR A 145 9.03 6.68 -12.62
CA TYR A 145 10.37 6.25 -12.24
C TYR A 145 10.34 5.35 -10.99
N GLU A 146 11.40 4.57 -10.75
CA GLU A 146 11.53 3.73 -9.55
C GLU A 146 11.65 4.59 -8.29
N VAL A 147 10.89 4.22 -7.25
CA VAL A 147 11.00 4.85 -5.93
C VAL A 147 11.45 3.81 -4.92
N SER A 148 12.46 4.18 -4.15
CA SER A 148 12.93 3.46 -2.97
C SER A 148 13.05 4.43 -1.81
N ASP A 149 12.51 4.06 -0.66
CA ASP A 149 12.64 4.79 0.61
C ASP A 149 12.99 3.78 1.72
N ARG A 150 13.21 4.23 2.95
CA ARG A 150 13.62 3.35 4.05
C ARG A 150 12.54 2.31 4.38
N CYS A 151 12.94 1.05 4.58
CA CYS A 151 12.03 -0.03 4.95
C CYS A 151 11.36 0.22 6.31
N ASP A 152 12.15 0.67 7.30
CA ASP A 152 11.63 0.99 8.63
C ASP A 152 10.61 2.14 8.62
N TRP A 153 10.86 3.16 7.80
CA TRP A 153 9.93 4.26 7.57
C TRP A 153 8.62 3.78 6.96
N GLN A 154 8.68 2.91 5.95
CA GLN A 154 7.48 2.32 5.35
C GLN A 154 6.69 1.47 6.36
N GLY A 155 7.39 0.73 7.23
CA GLY A 155 6.78 0.05 8.37
C GLY A 155 6.09 1.00 9.36
N TYR A 156 6.67 2.18 9.61
CA TYR A 156 6.02 3.22 10.42
C TYR A 156 4.81 3.86 9.75
N LEU A 157 4.86 4.11 8.44
CA LEU A 157 3.69 4.60 7.70
C LEU A 157 2.53 3.59 7.76
N ALA A 158 2.83 2.29 7.71
CA ALA A 158 1.85 1.24 7.95
C ALA A 158 1.30 1.30 9.40
N GLU A 159 2.14 1.54 10.41
CA GLU A 159 1.67 1.73 11.79
C GLU A 159 0.69 2.91 11.91
N LEU A 160 0.93 4.03 11.22
CA LEU A 160 -0.03 5.16 11.17
C LEU A 160 -1.38 4.77 10.57
N VAL A 161 -1.41 3.85 9.59
CA VAL A 161 -2.66 3.30 9.06
C VAL A 161 -3.36 2.49 10.14
N ILE A 162 -2.64 1.66 10.91
CA ILE A 162 -3.22 0.92 12.04
C ILE A 162 -3.79 1.87 13.07
N GLU A 163 -3.03 2.86 13.52
CA GLU A 163 -3.45 3.81 14.56
C GLU A 163 -4.76 4.52 14.20
N LYS A 164 -4.93 4.94 12.95
CA LYS A 164 -6.10 5.72 12.53
C LYS A 164 -7.26 4.87 12.01
N CYS A 165 -6.99 3.69 11.44
CA CYS A 165 -7.99 2.93 10.68
C CYS A 165 -8.36 1.58 11.29
N GLN A 166 -7.70 1.14 12.36
CA GLN A 166 -8.12 -0.06 13.06
C GLN A 166 -9.51 0.10 13.67
N ARG A 167 -10.28 -0.98 13.68
CA ARG A 167 -11.56 -1.06 14.36
C ARG A 167 -11.72 -2.42 15.03
N HIS A 168 -12.34 -2.41 16.20
CA HIS A 168 -12.73 -3.63 16.87
C HIS A 168 -13.99 -4.19 16.21
N VAL A 169 -13.96 -5.46 15.83
CA VAL A 169 -15.08 -6.16 15.21
C VAL A 169 -15.39 -7.40 16.02
N LYS A 170 -16.63 -7.43 16.52
CA LYS A 170 -17.23 -8.60 17.13
C LYS A 170 -18.41 -9.03 16.25
N ALA A 171 -18.35 -10.25 15.75
CA ALA A 171 -19.39 -10.81 14.92
C ALA A 171 -19.51 -12.31 15.17
N ASP A 172 -20.73 -12.80 15.34
CA ASP A 172 -21.00 -14.24 15.45
C ASP A 172 -20.78 -14.96 14.13
N CYS A 173 -20.77 -14.20 13.02
CA CYS A 173 -20.46 -14.70 11.70
C CYS A 173 -19.58 -13.75 10.91
N TRP A 174 -18.35 -14.19 10.62
CA TRP A 174 -17.44 -13.53 9.69
C TRP A 174 -16.93 -14.52 8.66
N VAL A 175 -16.87 -14.08 7.40
CA VAL A 175 -16.44 -14.88 6.26
C VAL A 175 -15.06 -14.39 5.81
N PRO A 176 -13.97 -15.11 6.15
CA PRO A 176 -12.61 -14.74 5.77
C PRO A 176 -12.33 -14.84 4.28
N ASN A 177 -13.14 -15.63 3.55
CA ASN A 177 -12.91 -15.94 2.16
C ASN A 177 -14.25 -15.87 1.41
N PRO A 178 -14.39 -14.96 0.41
CA PRO A 178 -15.64 -14.79 -0.32
C PRO A 178 -16.09 -16.03 -1.11
N ILE A 179 -15.23 -17.05 -1.28
CA ILE A 179 -15.54 -18.29 -2.00
C ILE A 179 -16.35 -19.28 -1.14
N CYS A 180 -16.40 -19.10 0.17
CA CYS A 180 -17.00 -20.07 1.07
C CYS A 180 -18.09 -19.42 1.93
N THR A 181 -19.34 -19.75 1.62
CA THR A 181 -20.53 -19.19 2.29
C THR A 181 -20.84 -19.83 3.64
N ASP A 182 -20.31 -21.03 3.91
CA ASP A 182 -20.60 -21.83 5.12
C ASP A 182 -19.43 -21.90 6.12
N CYS A 183 -18.29 -21.25 5.86
CA CYS A 183 -17.15 -21.17 6.80
C CYS A 183 -17.25 -19.96 7.73
N CYS A 184 -18.46 -19.68 8.18
CA CYS A 184 -18.77 -18.69 9.18
C CYS A 184 -17.94 -18.96 10.45
N GLN A 185 -17.12 -17.98 10.85
CA GLN A 185 -16.38 -18.03 12.10
C GLN A 185 -16.77 -16.83 12.96
N ALA A 186 -17.04 -17.08 14.24
CA ALA A 186 -17.18 -16.00 15.19
C ALA A 186 -15.83 -15.29 15.37
N ILE A 187 -15.84 -13.97 15.35
CA ILE A 187 -14.66 -13.14 15.57
C ILE A 187 -14.92 -12.14 16.70
N ASP A 188 -13.86 -11.85 17.46
CA ASP A 188 -13.78 -10.78 18.44
C ASP A 188 -12.34 -10.26 18.36
N THR A 189 -12.09 -9.34 17.41
CA THR A 189 -10.72 -8.98 17.02
C THR A 189 -10.61 -7.58 16.43
N TRP A 190 -9.39 -7.04 16.39
CA TRP A 190 -9.08 -5.77 15.72
C TRP A 190 -8.73 -6.01 14.26
N LEU A 191 -9.46 -5.35 13.38
CA LEU A 191 -9.27 -5.40 11.94
C LEU A 191 -8.83 -4.04 11.41
N VAL A 192 -7.96 -4.04 10.39
CA VAL A 192 -7.46 -2.84 9.72
C VAL A 192 -7.50 -2.99 8.21
N MET A 193 -7.73 -1.88 7.54
CA MET A 193 -7.45 -1.66 6.12
C MET A 193 -7.22 -0.17 5.94
N GLY A 194 -6.37 0.20 5.00
CA GLY A 194 -6.20 1.59 4.62
C GLY A 194 -4.89 1.85 3.91
N ALA A 195 -4.64 3.11 3.64
CA ALA A 195 -3.44 3.58 2.97
C ALA A 195 -2.95 4.90 3.59
N GLN A 196 -1.64 5.02 3.71
CA GLN A 196 -0.93 6.26 4.00
C GLN A 196 -0.29 6.74 2.70
N TYR A 197 -0.70 7.90 2.22
CA TYR A 197 -0.18 8.48 0.99
C TYR A 197 1.07 9.31 1.30
N ASP A 198 1.95 9.48 0.33
CA ASP A 198 3.08 10.41 0.35
C ASP A 198 2.88 11.51 -0.71
N VAL A 199 3.42 12.70 -0.46
CA VAL A 199 3.35 13.83 -1.41
C VAL A 199 4.20 13.59 -2.65
N ARG A 200 5.15 12.64 -2.56
CA ARG A 200 6.01 12.17 -3.65
C ARG A 200 5.32 11.11 -4.54
N ASN A 201 3.98 11.06 -4.52
CA ASN A 201 3.17 10.25 -5.44
C ASN A 201 3.46 8.73 -5.33
N TRP A 202 3.50 8.24 -4.09
CA TRP A 202 3.51 6.83 -3.72
C TRP A 202 2.76 6.64 -2.41
N ASN A 203 2.42 5.41 -2.04
CA ASN A 203 1.70 5.13 -0.81
C ASN A 203 2.03 3.76 -0.21
N VAL A 204 1.87 3.67 1.11
CA VAL A 204 1.91 2.39 1.85
C VAL A 204 0.48 1.97 2.17
N MET A 205 0.14 0.71 1.91
CA MET A 205 -1.21 0.18 2.14
C MET A 205 -1.18 -1.05 3.04
N ILE A 206 -2.25 -1.22 3.81
CA ILE A 206 -2.55 -2.45 4.55
C ILE A 206 -3.89 -2.98 4.07
N ASN A 207 -3.90 -4.25 3.68
CA ASN A 207 -5.12 -4.98 3.36
C ASN A 207 -4.99 -6.48 3.63
N GLY A 208 -6.12 -7.16 3.47
CA GLY A 208 -6.20 -8.60 3.38
C GLY A 208 -5.94 -9.08 1.96
N GLY A 209 -5.19 -10.16 1.82
CA GLY A 209 -4.86 -10.83 0.56
C GLY A 209 -3.38 -10.82 0.25
N CYS A 210 -2.78 -12.02 0.29
CA CYS A 210 -1.55 -12.36 -0.42
C CYS A 210 -1.91 -13.29 -1.59
#